data_AF-A0A2N3FMV0-F1
#
_entry.id   AF-A0A2N3FMV0-F1
#
_cell.length_a   1.000
_cell.length_b   1.000
_cell.length_c   1.000
_cell.angle_alpha   90.00
_cell.angle_beta   90.00
_cell.angle_gamma   90.00
#
_symmetry.space_group_name_H-M   'P 1'
#
loop_
_entity.id
_entity.type
_entity.pdbx_description
1 polymer ?
#
loop_
_entity_poly.entity_id
_entity_poly.type
_entity_poly.pdbx_seq_one_letter_code
_entity_poly.pdbx_strand_id
1 'polypeptide(L)'
;MKADWWDDYERWSKRDLSARFNIGWSPDSWSGVVYPDSLTVDVTWSPALEVDQVITGSSGRWDYTLVAPGHLRLTRSGALDTRGFNPEPEILLTKPATAQNVSVTFTATAPNSPSVSATSTTRSTPYK
;
A
#
# COMPACT_ATOMS: atom_id res chain seq x y z
N MET A 1 -14.33 -20.20 -26.60
CA MET A 1 -13.41 -19.84 -25.50
C MET A 1 -12.99 -18.40 -25.72
N LYS A 2 -13.60 -17.46 -25.00
CA LYS A 2 -13.06 -16.09 -24.93
C LYS A 2 -11.83 -16.18 -24.02
N ALA A 3 -10.74 -15.55 -24.44
CA ALA A 3 -9.50 -15.54 -23.71
C ALA A 3 -9.67 -14.65 -22.47
N ASP A 4 -9.48 -15.22 -21.28
CA ASP A 4 -9.58 -14.57 -19.96
C ASP A 4 -8.66 -13.34 -19.77
N TRP A 5 -7.78 -13.07 -20.74
CA TRP A 5 -6.83 -11.95 -20.75
C TRP A 5 -7.46 -10.58 -20.99
N TRP A 6 -8.70 -10.51 -21.51
CA TRP A 6 -9.42 -9.24 -21.71
C TRP A 6 -10.21 -8.80 -20.46
N ASP A 7 -10.66 -9.73 -19.63
CA ASP A 7 -11.43 -9.41 -18.42
C ASP A 7 -10.54 -8.80 -17.34
N ASP A 8 -9.28 -9.22 -17.25
CA ASP A 8 -8.32 -8.59 -16.34
C ASP A 8 -8.10 -7.12 -16.70
N TYR A 9 -7.93 -6.78 -17.98
CA TYR A 9 -7.69 -5.40 -18.40
C TYR A 9 -8.87 -4.46 -18.09
N GLU A 10 -10.12 -4.91 -18.25
CA GLU A 10 -11.30 -4.16 -17.81
C GLU A 10 -11.43 -4.06 -16.28
N ARG A 11 -10.89 -5.05 -15.54
CA ARG A 11 -10.84 -5.01 -14.07
C ARG A 11 -9.86 -3.94 -13.58
N TRP A 12 -8.73 -3.78 -14.25
CA TRP A 12 -7.77 -2.70 -13.98
C TRP A 12 -8.28 -1.33 -14.45
N SER A 13 -9.04 -1.26 -15.56
CA SER A 13 -9.64 -0.01 -16.07
C SER A 13 -10.81 0.54 -15.22
N LYS A 14 -11.19 -0.10 -14.11
CA LYS A 14 -12.17 0.43 -13.15
C LYS A 14 -11.55 1.01 -11.88
N ARG A 15 -10.23 0.89 -11.70
CA ARG A 15 -9.52 1.14 -10.45
C ARG A 15 -8.50 2.26 -10.63
N ASP A 16 -8.87 3.49 -10.24
CA ASP A 16 -8.02 4.67 -10.50
C ASP A 16 -7.23 5.17 -9.28
N LEU A 17 -7.54 4.72 -8.05
CA LEU A 17 -6.85 5.18 -6.85
C LEU A 17 -5.98 4.05 -6.30
N SER A 18 -4.76 3.96 -6.82
CA SER A 18 -3.71 3.14 -6.24
C SER A 18 -2.88 3.96 -5.25
N ALA A 19 -2.88 3.54 -3.99
CA ALA A 19 -1.92 3.98 -2.99
C ALA A 19 -0.80 2.93 -2.91
N ARG A 20 0.34 3.22 -3.55
CA ARG A 20 1.59 2.47 -3.36
C ARG A 20 2.40 3.14 -2.28
N PHE A 21 3.03 2.36 -1.41
CA PHE A 21 3.92 2.92 -0.42
C PHE A 21 5.29 2.23 -0.49
N ASN A 22 6.28 3.05 -0.79
CA ASN A 22 7.66 2.63 -0.79
C ASN A 22 8.22 2.82 0.61
N ILE A 23 8.39 1.72 1.34
CA ILE A 23 9.20 1.72 2.56
C ILE A 23 10.65 1.59 2.10
N GLY A 24 11.08 2.60 1.35
CA GLY A 24 12.40 2.70 0.77
C GLY A 24 13.37 3.04 1.87
N TRP A 25 13.90 2.03 2.53
CA TRP A 25 15.18 2.19 3.21
C TRP A 25 16.22 2.30 2.11
N SER A 26 16.70 3.52 1.87
CA SER A 26 17.82 3.79 0.97
C SER A 26 19.06 4.14 1.79
N PRO A 27 19.67 3.18 2.49
CA PRO A 27 20.86 3.43 3.28
C PRO A 27 22.07 3.65 2.38
N ASP A 28 22.95 4.57 2.77
CA ASP A 28 24.23 4.79 2.09
C ASP A 28 25.15 3.56 2.15
N SER A 29 24.89 2.63 3.07
CA SER A 29 25.54 1.32 3.16
C SER A 29 24.61 0.26 3.73
N TRP A 30 24.52 -0.88 3.05
CA TRP A 30 23.73 -2.04 3.47
C TRP A 30 24.38 -2.84 4.62
N SER A 31 25.68 -2.65 4.87
CA SER A 31 26.42 -3.44 5.86
C SER A 31 26.10 -3.11 7.33
N GLY A 32 25.45 -1.97 7.59
CA GLY A 32 25.03 -1.55 8.93
C GLY A 32 23.51 -1.56 9.14
N VAL A 33 22.74 -2.02 8.16
CA VAL A 33 21.28 -1.89 8.18
C VAL A 33 20.70 -3.17 8.75
N VAL A 34 20.28 -3.09 10.02
CA VAL A 34 19.50 -4.15 10.64
C VAL A 34 18.05 -3.94 10.27
N TYR A 35 17.55 -4.80 9.40
CA TYR A 35 16.13 -4.81 9.08
C TYR A 35 15.33 -5.48 10.19
N PRO A 36 14.25 -4.87 10.65
CA PRO A 36 13.42 -5.47 11.68
C PRO A 36 12.66 -6.65 11.09
N ASP A 37 12.64 -7.79 11.79
CA ASP A 37 11.89 -8.99 11.37
C ASP A 37 10.37 -8.79 11.34
N SER A 38 9.90 -7.68 11.91
CA SER A 38 8.50 -7.27 11.86
C SER A 38 8.37 -5.77 11.61
N LEU A 39 7.34 -5.39 10.87
CA LEU A 39 7.03 -4.01 10.54
C LEU A 39 5.51 -3.85 10.50
N THR A 40 5.00 -2.81 11.15
CA THR A 40 3.59 -2.42 11.06
C THR A 40 3.49 -1.15 10.24
N VAL A 41 2.53 -1.09 9.33
CA VAL A 41 2.24 0.08 8.50
C VAL A 41 0.77 0.40 8.69
N ASP A 42 0.49 1.52 9.33
CA ASP A 42 -0.85 2.10 9.39
C ASP A 42 -1.04 3.00 8.18
N VAL A 43 -2.13 2.76 7.44
CA VAL A 43 -2.50 3.54 6.26
C VAL A 43 -3.87 4.14 6.51
N THR A 44 -3.95 5.45 6.54
CA THR A 44 -5.22 6.18 6.66
C THR A 44 -5.49 6.98 5.40
N TRP A 45 -6.75 7.11 5.01
CA TRP A 45 -7.16 7.96 3.90
C TRP A 45 -8.46 8.67 4.19
N SER A 46 -8.60 9.86 3.61
CA SER A 46 -9.80 10.68 3.68
C SER A 46 -10.15 11.22 2.30
N PRO A 47 -11.43 11.19 1.88
CA PRO A 47 -12.56 10.59 2.60
C PRO A 47 -12.45 9.07 2.71
N ALA A 48 -13.20 8.47 3.65
CA ALA A 48 -13.14 7.04 3.97
C ALA A 48 -13.74 6.15 2.87
N LEU A 49 -13.06 6.08 1.72
CA LEU A 49 -13.41 5.22 0.59
C LEU A 49 -13.26 3.74 0.98
N GLU A 50 -14.07 2.88 0.38
CA GLU A 50 -13.97 1.44 0.60
C GLU A 50 -12.68 0.88 -0.03
N VAL A 51 -12.10 -0.13 0.60
CA VAL A 51 -10.98 -0.89 0.02
C VAL A 51 -11.55 -1.88 -1.00
N ASP A 52 -11.09 -1.80 -2.23
CA ASP A 52 -11.45 -2.75 -3.28
C ASP A 52 -10.46 -3.91 -3.34
N GLN A 53 -9.16 -3.62 -3.23
CA GLN A 53 -8.13 -4.66 -3.19
C GLN A 53 -6.92 -4.23 -2.37
N VAL A 54 -6.29 -5.22 -1.74
CA VAL A 54 -4.92 -5.12 -1.21
C VAL A 54 -4.05 -6.09 -2.00
N ILE A 55 -2.99 -5.58 -2.61
CA ILE A 55 -1.93 -6.37 -3.23
C ILE A 55 -0.78 -6.38 -2.22
N THR A 56 -0.50 -7.52 -1.62
CA THR A 56 0.58 -7.62 -0.63
C THR A 56 1.94 -7.59 -1.30
N GLY A 57 2.92 -6.97 -0.63
CA GLY A 57 4.30 -7.01 -1.09
C GLY A 57 4.87 -8.43 -1.07
N SER A 58 5.95 -8.64 -1.81
CA SER A 58 6.60 -9.96 -1.94
C SER A 58 7.67 -10.24 -0.88
N SER A 59 8.14 -9.20 -0.18
CA SER A 59 9.21 -9.33 0.81
C SER A 59 8.66 -9.69 2.19
N GLY A 60 8.95 -10.91 2.65
CA GLY A 60 8.37 -11.48 3.86
C GLY A 60 6.90 -11.86 3.68
N ARG A 61 6.24 -12.21 4.79
CA ARG A 61 4.80 -12.50 4.83
C ARG A 61 4.06 -11.27 5.30
N TRP A 62 3.06 -10.85 4.52
CA TRP A 62 2.21 -9.72 4.84
C TRP A 62 0.80 -10.19 5.22
N ASP A 63 0.31 -9.70 6.34
CA ASP A 63 -1.10 -9.75 6.71
C ASP A 63 -1.68 -8.33 6.69
N TYR A 64 -2.99 -8.22 6.47
CA TYR A 64 -3.69 -6.95 6.50
C TYR A 64 -4.96 -7.03 7.33
N THR A 65 -5.36 -5.90 7.90
CA THR A 65 -6.60 -5.76 8.66
C THR A 65 -7.19 -4.38 8.41
N LEU A 66 -8.47 -4.33 8.01
CA LEU A 66 -9.22 -3.08 7.97
C LEU A 66 -9.60 -2.73 9.41
N VAL A 67 -8.95 -1.71 9.98
CA VAL A 67 -9.14 -1.30 11.38
C VAL A 67 -10.45 -0.52 11.54
N ALA A 68 -10.72 0.38 10.58
CA ALA A 68 -11.93 1.18 10.48
C ALA A 68 -12.11 1.66 9.03
N PRO A 69 -13.27 2.22 8.65
CA PRO A 69 -13.39 2.91 7.36
C PRO A 69 -12.32 4.00 7.21
N GLY A 70 -11.59 4.00 6.10
CA GLY A 70 -10.49 4.94 5.89
C GLY A 70 -9.20 4.59 6.63
N HIS A 71 -9.08 3.42 7.28
CA HIS A 71 -7.88 3.00 8.00
C HIS A 71 -7.62 1.51 7.87
N LEU A 72 -6.50 1.16 7.23
CA LEU A 72 -6.00 -0.20 7.09
C LEU A 72 -4.63 -0.34 7.77
N ARG A 73 -4.41 -1.48 8.41
CA ARG A 73 -3.12 -1.86 8.97
C ARG A 73 -2.52 -3.03 8.21
N LEU A 74 -1.25 -2.92 7.87
CA LEU A 74 -0.44 -3.97 7.28
C LEU A 74 0.63 -4.40 8.27
N THR A 75 0.82 -5.70 8.41
CA THR A 75 1.86 -6.28 9.26
C THR A 75 2.73 -7.19 8.41
N ARG A 76 4.00 -6.83 8.29
CA ARG A 76 5.03 -7.68 7.70
C ARG A 76 5.67 -8.51 8.80
N SER A 77 5.92 -9.78 8.50
CA SER A 77 6.70 -10.70 9.33
C SER A 77 7.72 -11.45 8.48
N GLY A 78 8.84 -11.82 9.10
CA GLY A 78 9.91 -12.58 8.48
C GLY A 78 10.98 -11.72 7.82
N ALA A 79 12.03 -12.40 7.35
CA ALA A 79 13.19 -11.76 6.77
C ALA A 79 12.81 -10.90 5.56
N LEU A 80 13.46 -9.74 5.43
CA LEU A 80 13.41 -8.98 4.19
C LEU A 80 14.22 -9.74 3.13
N ASP A 81 13.63 -9.91 1.95
CA ASP A 81 14.41 -10.24 0.78
C ASP A 81 15.28 -9.03 0.41
N THR A 82 16.60 -9.19 0.47
CA THR A 82 17.57 -8.13 0.15
C THR A 82 18.11 -8.25 -1.28
N ARG A 83 17.59 -9.18 -2.09
CA ARG A 83 18.15 -9.55 -3.39
C ARG A 83 17.66 -8.70 -4.57
N GLY A 84 16.83 -7.69 -4.35
CA GLY A 84 16.37 -6.80 -5.44
C GLY A 84 15.17 -5.93 -5.11
N PHE A 85 14.53 -5.40 -6.16
CA PHE A 85 13.28 -4.65 -6.07
C PHE A 85 12.14 -5.59 -5.67
N ASN A 86 11.68 -5.46 -4.42
CA ASN A 86 10.52 -6.20 -3.96
C ASN A 86 9.26 -5.39 -4.26
N PRO A 87 8.27 -5.93 -5.01
CA PRO A 87 6.98 -5.26 -5.12
C PRO A 87 6.46 -4.93 -3.72
N GLU A 88 6.14 -3.65 -3.54
CA GLU A 88 5.60 -3.05 -2.33
C GLU A 88 4.13 -3.41 -2.18
N PRO A 89 3.58 -3.39 -0.96
CA PRO A 89 2.14 -3.53 -0.83
C PRO A 89 1.43 -2.31 -1.44
N GLU A 90 0.30 -2.56 -2.06
CA GLU A 90 -0.52 -1.57 -2.76
C GLU A 90 -1.97 -1.71 -2.31
N ILE A 91 -2.61 -0.58 -1.98
CA ILE A 91 -4.02 -0.51 -1.60
C ILE A 91 -4.77 0.17 -2.74
N LEU A 92 -5.76 -0.52 -3.29
CA LEU A 92 -6.67 0.00 -4.29
C LEU A 92 -7.96 0.42 -3.60
N LEU A 93 -8.29 1.71 -3.70
CA LEU A 93 -9.51 2.28 -3.15
C LEU A 93 -10.60 2.33 -4.20
N THR A 94 -11.83 2.06 -3.77
CA THR A 94 -13.02 2.19 -4.60
C THR A 94 -13.17 3.63 -5.06
N LYS A 95 -13.42 3.79 -6.35
CA LYS A 95 -13.56 5.10 -6.97
C LYS A 95 -14.84 5.80 -6.47
N PRO A 96 -14.77 7.06 -6.04
CA PRO A 96 -15.96 7.81 -5.67
C PRO A 96 -16.80 8.22 -6.89
N ALA A 97 -18.12 8.32 -6.68
CA ALA A 97 -19.08 8.73 -7.70
C ALA A 97 -18.93 10.20 -8.13
N THR A 98 -18.35 11.05 -7.26
CA THR A 98 -18.06 12.45 -7.53
C THR A 98 -16.56 12.71 -7.39
N ALA A 99 -16.07 13.73 -8.11
CA ALA A 99 -14.67 14.10 -8.02
C ALA A 99 -14.36 14.69 -6.65
N GLN A 100 -13.34 14.16 -5.98
CA GLN A 100 -12.93 14.63 -4.66
C GLN A 100 -11.44 14.41 -4.41
N ASN A 101 -10.87 15.24 -3.54
CA ASN A 101 -9.50 15.08 -3.10
C ASN A 101 -9.44 13.93 -2.10
N VAL A 102 -8.47 13.05 -2.30
CA VAL A 102 -8.14 11.94 -1.41
C VAL A 102 -6.75 12.19 -0.85
N SER A 103 -6.65 12.33 0.46
CA SER A 103 -5.38 12.40 1.17
C SER A 103 -5.12 11.06 1.83
N VAL A 104 -3.93 10.49 1.62
CA VAL A 104 -3.49 9.22 2.18
C VAL A 104 -2.26 9.47 3.03
N THR A 105 -2.26 8.98 4.27
CA THR A 105 -1.13 9.03 5.19
C THR A 105 -0.70 7.61 5.52
N PHE A 106 0.61 7.38 5.51
CA PHE A 106 1.24 6.14 5.89
C PHE A 106 2.11 6.40 7.11
N THR A 107 2.06 5.52 8.09
CA THR A 107 2.93 5.51 9.26
C THR A 107 3.51 4.12 9.43
N ALA A 108 4.81 4.01 9.20
CA ALA A 108 5.58 2.78 9.36
C ALA A 108 6.25 2.76 10.74
N THR A 109 6.08 1.67 11.48
CA THR A 109 6.66 1.46 12.82
C THR A 109 7.28 0.08 12.91
N ALA A 110 8.50 0.03 13.42
CA ALA A 110 9.21 -1.21 13.71
C ALA A 110 9.73 -1.22 15.15
N PRO A 111 9.95 -2.40 15.78
CA PRO A 111 10.51 -2.48 17.11
C PRO A 111 11.85 -1.74 17.22
N ASN A 112 12.03 -1.00 18.32
CA ASN A 112 13.26 -0.28 18.66
C ASN A 112 13.73 0.74 17.59
N SER A 113 12.82 1.21 16.74
CA SER A 113 13.10 2.17 15.67
C SER A 113 12.13 3.36 15.73
N PRO A 114 12.54 4.58 15.33
CA PRO A 114 11.61 5.69 15.14
C PRO A 114 10.53 5.36 14.11
N SER A 115 9.32 5.86 14.32
CA SER A 115 8.26 5.79 13.31
C SER A 115 8.55 6.75 12.16
N VAL A 116 8.27 6.33 10.93
CA VAL A 116 8.36 7.17 9.74
C VAL A 116 6.96 7.41 9.20
N SER A 117 6.64 8.63 8.76
CA SER A 117 5.35 8.93 8.16
C SER A 117 5.47 9.75 6.88
N ALA A 118 4.55 9.52 5.95
CA ALA A 118 4.43 10.27 4.71
C ALA A 118 2.96 10.48 4.37
N THR A 119 2.63 11.64 3.81
CA THR A 119 1.28 11.96 3.34
C THR A 119 1.34 12.35 1.87
N SER A 120 0.42 11.80 1.09
CA SER A 120 0.20 12.14 -0.31
C SER A 120 -1.24 12.58 -0.49
N THR A 121 -1.49 13.47 -1.45
CA THR A 121 -2.85 13.89 -1.81
C THR A 121 -3.01 13.83 -3.31
N THR A 122 -4.12 13.28 -3.76
CA THR A 122 -4.50 13.19 -5.17
C THR A 122 -5.95 13.61 -5.35
N ARG A 123 -6.30 14.03 -6.56
CA ARG A 123 -7.69 14.30 -6.92
C ARG A 123 -8.23 13.10 -7.69
N SER A 124 -9.22 12.44 -7.11
CA SER A 124 -9.96 11.38 -7.79
C SER A 124 -11.05 11.97 -8.66
N THR A 125 -11.13 11.56 -9.93
CA THR A 125 -12.17 11.99 -10.87
C THR A 125 -12.92 10.79 -11.44
N PRO A 126 -14.26 10.69 -11.34
CA PRO A 126 -15.08 9.61 -11.93
C PRO A 126 -14.79 9.40 -13.42
N TYR A 127 -14.99 8.18 -13.92
CA TYR A 127 -15.03 7.99 -15.37
C TYR A 127 -16.31 8.62 -15.91
N LYS A 128 -16.25 9.15 -17.13
CA LYS A 128 -17.46 9.56 -17.85
C LYS A 128 -18.15 8.34 -18.44
#